data_AF-A0A7V7EC84-F1
#
_entry.id   AF-A0A7V7EC84-F1
#
_cell.length_a   1.000
_cell.length_b   1.000
_cell.length_c   1.000
_cell.angle_alpha   90.00
_cell.angle_beta   90.00
_cell.angle_gamma   90.00
#
_symmetry.space_group_name_H-M   'P 1'
#
loop_
_entity.id
_entity.type
_entity.pdbx_description
1 polymer ?
#
loop_
_entity_poly.entity_id
_entity_poly.type
_entity_poly.pdbx_seq_one_letter_code
_entity_poly.pdbx_strand_id
1 'polypeptide(L)'
;ARLAKTLQPEAPGVAGRIVVCPKHPEFGGVVPALDNAGFKIIELDLDGAYAADPRLEPQTMLAGLSQSAVYYAEKLRAHNYFRLDPIAPLFWRIYNGSPQPRSDPAGTNELAVDETGHVYPSWRLMGREEFRLGALQDGIIDEERLAEFENVGSVTTAACMRCWARNLCGGGTAAVHHALTGSFRTPCPDWCNAQREWMAAAVSAFNILSSAGVNFSRVYNTLASSAKPSLFALARAAFRMTVGMRPIEEADAAMLARWENWSDAAYFVYDESAVLMATRYDREMDALHPRGIDHELILLRKSGAPFGLLKIRPEQTPGTARAFVYLRNEADYAADSVRRGFRAILKEAGAQQSLRSFTVPAMKWEKKFAEFLLALGFSKAGTQREAVYLHGHYHDVDLYAGCTEKL
;
A
#
# COMPACT_ATOMS: atom_id res chain seq x y z
N ALA A 1 19.59 -16.00 -9.35
CA ALA A 1 18.92 -15.75 -10.64
C ALA A 1 18.36 -17.02 -11.30
N ARG A 2 19.19 -18.02 -11.68
CA ARG A 2 18.71 -19.24 -12.38
C ARG A 2 17.72 -20.06 -11.54
N LEU A 3 18.01 -20.28 -10.26
CA LEU A 3 17.13 -20.99 -9.32
C LEU A 3 15.79 -20.27 -9.11
N ALA A 4 15.81 -18.94 -8.94
CA ALA A 4 14.58 -18.15 -8.78
C ALA A 4 13.67 -18.23 -10.01
N LYS A 5 14.23 -18.17 -11.22
CA LYS A 5 13.45 -18.37 -12.47
C LYS A 5 12.83 -19.77 -12.57
N THR A 6 13.52 -20.80 -12.10
CA THR A 6 13.00 -22.17 -12.09
C THR A 6 11.88 -22.34 -11.05
N LEU A 7 12.02 -21.75 -9.87
CA LEU A 7 11.07 -21.88 -8.76
C LEU A 7 9.88 -20.90 -8.85
N GLN A 8 9.98 -19.85 -9.68
CA GLN A 8 8.92 -18.86 -9.92
C GLN A 8 8.67 -18.70 -11.43
N PRO A 9 8.07 -19.71 -12.10
CA PRO A 9 7.86 -19.66 -13.54
C PRO A 9 6.87 -18.56 -13.92
N GLU A 10 7.15 -17.85 -15.02
CA GLU A 10 6.27 -16.83 -15.59
C GLU A 10 5.11 -17.49 -16.38
N ALA A 11 4.34 -18.37 -15.73
CA ALA A 11 3.16 -19.02 -16.30
C ALA A 11 1.87 -18.40 -15.73
N PRO A 12 0.86 -18.10 -16.57
CA PRO A 12 -0.42 -17.56 -16.10
C PRO A 12 -1.04 -18.43 -15.00
N GLY A 13 -1.42 -17.83 -13.87
CA GLY A 13 -2.03 -18.53 -12.74
C GLY A 13 -1.05 -19.32 -11.85
N VAL A 14 0.25 -19.33 -12.14
CA VAL A 14 1.26 -20.01 -11.32
C VAL A 14 2.07 -18.98 -10.53
N ALA A 15 2.23 -19.22 -9.23
CA ALA A 15 3.09 -18.41 -8.36
C ALA A 15 4.00 -19.33 -7.53
N GLY A 16 5.29 -19.01 -7.50
CA GLY A 16 6.25 -19.66 -6.61
C GLY A 16 6.56 -18.76 -5.41
N ARG A 17 6.77 -19.36 -4.24
CA ARG A 17 7.21 -18.66 -3.03
C ARG A 17 8.37 -19.41 -2.38
N ILE A 18 9.22 -18.68 -1.66
CA ILE A 18 10.22 -19.27 -0.76
C ILE A 18 9.81 -19.01 0.69
N VAL A 19 9.78 -20.07 1.50
CA VAL A 19 9.48 -20.00 2.93
C VAL A 19 10.78 -20.18 3.70
N VAL A 20 11.08 -19.23 4.58
CA VAL A 20 12.22 -19.23 5.49
C VAL A 20 11.66 -19.44 6.89
N CYS A 21 12.11 -20.49 7.56
CA CYS A 21 11.80 -20.76 8.97
C CYS A 21 13.00 -20.29 9.82
N PRO A 22 12.96 -19.11 10.45
CA PRO A 22 14.12 -18.55 11.13
C PRO A 22 14.29 -19.21 12.50
N LYS A 23 15.26 -20.11 12.64
CA LYS A 23 15.57 -20.81 13.89
C LYS A 23 16.79 -20.24 14.63
N HIS A 24 17.22 -19.04 14.26
CA HIS A 24 18.39 -18.38 14.83
C HIS A 24 18.20 -16.85 14.78
N PRO A 25 18.62 -16.08 15.80
CA PRO A 25 18.45 -14.62 15.87
C PRO A 25 19.08 -13.85 14.69
N GLU A 26 20.19 -14.34 14.15
CA GLU A 26 20.96 -13.69 13.08
C GLU A 26 20.40 -13.98 11.66
N PHE A 27 19.09 -13.97 11.49
CA PHE A 27 18.46 -14.23 10.19
C PHE A 27 18.24 -12.98 9.32
N GLY A 28 18.52 -11.78 9.83
CA GLY A 28 18.18 -10.53 9.14
C GLY A 28 18.90 -10.33 7.79
N GLY A 29 20.00 -11.03 7.55
CA GLY A 29 20.69 -11.05 6.25
C GLY A 29 20.01 -11.93 5.18
N VAL A 30 19.04 -12.78 5.55
CA VAL A 30 18.41 -13.74 4.64
C VAL A 30 17.52 -13.03 3.62
N VAL A 31 16.69 -12.06 4.05
CA VAL A 31 15.81 -11.31 3.13
C VAL A 31 16.63 -10.57 2.05
N PRO A 32 17.70 -9.82 2.41
CA PRO A 32 18.59 -9.24 1.40
C PRO A 32 19.21 -10.24 0.43
N ALA A 33 19.66 -11.40 0.94
CA ALA A 33 20.25 -12.44 0.10
C ALA A 33 19.24 -13.00 -0.91
N LEU A 34 17.98 -13.20 -0.49
CA LEU A 34 16.91 -13.73 -1.33
C LEU A 34 16.39 -12.69 -2.36
N ASP A 35 16.23 -11.42 -1.98
CA ASP A 35 15.92 -10.33 -2.93
C ASP A 35 17.01 -10.25 -4.01
N ASN A 36 18.29 -10.21 -3.61
CA ASN A 36 19.43 -10.17 -4.54
C ASN A 36 19.50 -11.43 -5.43
N ALA A 37 19.07 -12.59 -4.94
CA ALA A 37 18.98 -13.81 -5.74
C ALA A 37 17.82 -13.79 -6.75
N GLY A 38 16.88 -12.86 -6.60
CA GLY A 38 15.76 -12.58 -7.51
C GLY A 38 14.41 -13.17 -7.08
N PHE A 39 14.26 -13.61 -5.83
CA PHE A 39 12.99 -14.11 -5.33
C PHE A 39 11.96 -12.99 -5.17
N LYS A 40 10.74 -13.22 -5.66
CA LYS A 40 9.66 -12.21 -5.65
C LYS A 40 8.61 -12.40 -4.57
N ILE A 41 8.56 -13.57 -3.94
CA ILE A 41 7.65 -13.87 -2.84
C ILE A 41 8.48 -14.59 -1.79
N ILE A 42 8.77 -13.90 -0.70
CA ILE A 42 9.54 -14.40 0.45
C ILE A 42 8.60 -14.42 1.64
N GLU A 43 8.54 -15.54 2.34
CA GLU A 43 7.74 -15.72 3.55
C GLU A 43 8.66 -16.07 4.71
N LEU A 44 8.54 -15.33 5.81
CA LEU A 44 9.22 -15.61 7.07
C LEU A 44 8.23 -16.32 8.01
N ASP A 45 8.32 -17.65 8.09
CA ASP A 45 7.46 -18.47 8.95
C ASP A 45 8.02 -18.54 10.38
N LEU A 46 7.85 -17.44 11.11
CA LEU A 46 8.22 -17.34 12.52
C LEU A 46 7.35 -18.25 13.38
N ASP A 47 6.03 -18.29 13.14
CA ASP A 47 5.11 -19.13 13.91
C ASP A 47 5.49 -20.60 13.82
N GLY A 48 5.88 -21.09 12.62
CA GLY A 48 6.43 -22.43 12.45
C GLY A 48 7.74 -22.65 13.20
N ALA A 49 8.61 -21.63 13.29
CA ALA A 49 9.85 -21.72 14.06
C ALA A 49 9.58 -21.91 15.56
N TYR A 50 8.70 -21.10 16.16
CA TYR A 50 8.36 -21.21 17.59
C TYR A 50 7.52 -22.44 17.91
N ALA A 51 6.60 -22.83 17.02
CA ALA A 51 5.82 -24.05 17.20
C ALA A 51 6.70 -25.31 17.19
N ALA A 52 7.80 -25.30 16.42
CA ALA A 52 8.75 -26.41 16.33
C ALA A 52 9.84 -26.38 17.41
N ASP A 53 10.29 -25.20 17.84
CA ASP A 53 11.30 -25.05 18.90
C ASP A 53 10.88 -23.99 19.93
N PRO A 54 10.17 -24.39 21.00
CA PRO A 54 9.72 -23.49 22.06
C PRO A 54 10.85 -22.87 22.89
N ARG A 55 12.09 -23.33 22.70
CA ARG A 55 13.28 -22.80 23.41
C ARG A 55 13.82 -21.52 22.77
N LEU A 56 13.30 -21.14 21.59
CA LEU A 56 13.65 -19.89 20.95
C LEU A 56 13.14 -18.71 21.77
N GLU A 57 14.06 -17.85 22.21
CA GLU A 57 13.74 -16.65 22.97
C GLU A 57 13.14 -15.57 22.06
N PRO A 58 11.85 -15.20 22.21
CA PRO A 58 11.17 -14.29 21.28
C PRO A 58 11.86 -12.94 21.10
N GLN A 59 12.39 -12.42 22.21
CA GLN A 59 13.06 -11.13 22.25
C GLN A 59 14.30 -11.08 21.36
N THR A 60 15.04 -12.19 21.27
CA THR A 60 16.29 -12.27 20.50
C THR A 60 16.05 -12.23 19.00
N MET A 61 14.90 -12.71 18.54
CA MET A 61 14.53 -12.78 17.12
C MET A 61 14.06 -11.43 16.56
N LEU A 62 13.71 -10.47 17.44
CA LEU A 62 13.18 -9.17 17.06
C LEU A 62 14.12 -8.37 16.14
N ALA A 63 15.44 -8.47 16.38
CA ALA A 63 16.44 -7.72 15.62
C ALA A 63 16.43 -8.12 14.14
N GLY A 64 16.41 -9.42 13.84
CA GLY A 64 16.35 -9.92 12.46
C GLY A 64 15.06 -9.52 11.75
N LEU A 65 13.94 -9.50 12.47
CA LEU A 65 12.64 -9.12 11.92
C LEU A 65 12.55 -7.62 11.64
N SER A 66 13.04 -6.81 12.57
CA SER A 66 13.12 -5.35 12.44
C SER A 66 14.05 -4.96 11.29
N GLN A 67 15.21 -5.60 11.17
CA GLN A 67 16.13 -5.39 10.05
C GLN A 67 15.46 -5.72 8.70
N SER A 68 14.70 -6.82 8.64
CA SER A 68 13.95 -7.22 7.45
C SER A 68 12.88 -6.20 7.08
N ALA A 69 12.19 -5.61 8.07
CA ALA A 69 11.17 -4.60 7.85
C ALA A 69 11.74 -3.29 7.28
N VAL A 70 12.85 -2.81 7.87
CA VAL A 70 13.54 -1.61 7.40
C VAL A 70 14.09 -1.82 5.99
N TYR A 71 14.77 -2.94 5.76
CA TYR A 71 15.26 -3.29 4.42
C TYR A 71 14.12 -3.30 3.39
N TYR A 72 13.00 -3.91 3.74
CA TYR A 72 11.83 -3.98 2.87
C TYR A 72 11.25 -2.60 2.55
N ALA A 73 11.05 -1.76 3.56
CA ALA A 73 10.59 -0.39 3.38
C ALA A 73 11.52 0.41 2.45
N GLU A 74 12.84 0.29 2.66
CA GLU A 74 13.84 0.94 1.81
C GLU A 74 13.82 0.46 0.36
N LYS A 75 13.63 -0.84 0.12
CA LYS A 75 13.50 -1.39 -1.23
C LYS A 75 12.24 -0.90 -1.93
N LEU A 76 11.11 -0.86 -1.23
CA LEU A 76 9.88 -0.33 -1.78
C LEU A 76 9.98 1.17 -2.10
N ARG A 77 10.64 1.94 -1.23
CA ARG A 77 10.96 3.36 -1.47
C ARG A 77 11.83 3.55 -2.72
N ALA A 78 12.80 2.66 -2.93
CA ALA A 78 13.65 2.64 -4.12
C ALA A 78 13.00 1.99 -5.37
N HIS A 79 11.67 1.80 -5.37
CA HIS A 79 10.91 1.17 -6.46
C HIS A 79 11.32 -0.28 -6.79
N ASN A 80 11.95 -0.99 -5.86
CA ASN A 80 12.17 -2.43 -5.96
C ASN A 80 11.04 -3.20 -5.27
N TYR A 81 10.13 -3.74 -6.07
CA TYR A 81 8.94 -4.43 -5.59
C TYR A 81 9.14 -5.96 -5.52
N PHE A 82 8.87 -6.51 -4.35
CA PHE A 82 8.72 -7.93 -4.05
C PHE A 82 7.79 -8.10 -2.85
N ARG A 83 7.22 -9.29 -2.65
CA ARG A 83 6.35 -9.58 -1.51
C ARG A 83 7.18 -10.19 -0.38
N LEU A 84 7.04 -9.64 0.82
CA LEU A 84 7.67 -10.15 2.04
C LEU A 84 6.63 -10.39 3.13
N ASP A 85 6.23 -11.63 3.35
CA ASP A 85 5.29 -11.99 4.42
C ASP A 85 6.07 -12.31 5.71
N PRO A 86 5.60 -11.89 6.91
CA PRO A 86 4.33 -11.22 7.20
C PRO A 86 4.37 -9.68 7.15
N ILE A 87 5.48 -9.08 6.70
CA ILE A 87 5.70 -7.62 6.77
C ILE A 87 4.79 -6.85 5.82
N ALA A 88 4.65 -7.30 4.57
CA ALA A 88 3.83 -6.68 3.55
C ALA A 88 2.34 -6.57 3.96
N PRO A 89 1.65 -7.64 4.42
CA PRO A 89 0.28 -7.53 4.89
C PRO A 89 0.15 -6.69 6.16
N LEU A 90 1.16 -6.68 7.04
CA LEU A 90 1.16 -5.80 8.20
C LEU A 90 1.23 -4.33 7.78
N PHE A 91 2.14 -3.96 6.88
CA PHE A 91 2.23 -2.61 6.32
C PHE A 91 0.92 -2.20 5.63
N TRP A 92 0.26 -3.13 4.95
CA TRP A 92 -1.05 -2.89 4.32
C TRP A 92 -2.13 -2.54 5.34
N ARG A 93 -2.19 -3.29 6.44
CA ARG A 93 -3.14 -3.01 7.53
C ARG A 93 -2.84 -1.70 8.24
N ILE A 94 -1.56 -1.38 8.45
CA ILE A 94 -1.13 -0.09 9.03
C ILE A 94 -1.59 1.06 8.12
N TYR A 95 -1.34 0.95 6.82
CA TYR A 95 -1.73 1.97 5.84
C TYR A 95 -3.25 2.22 5.82
N ASN A 96 -4.06 1.16 5.81
CA ASN A 96 -5.51 1.28 5.75
C ASN A 96 -6.19 1.52 7.13
N GLY A 97 -5.44 1.45 8.22
CA GLY A 97 -6.02 1.40 9.57
C GLY A 97 -6.96 0.20 9.78
N SER A 98 -6.75 -0.91 9.07
CA SER A 98 -7.64 -2.07 9.10
C SER A 98 -7.33 -2.99 10.30
N PRO A 99 -8.28 -3.21 11.22
CA PRO A 99 -8.04 -4.08 12.37
C PRO A 99 -8.01 -5.56 11.96
N GLN A 100 -7.09 -6.31 12.57
CA GLN A 100 -7.04 -7.78 12.52
C GLN A 100 -7.47 -8.33 13.90
N PRO A 101 -8.73 -8.70 14.11
CA PRO A 101 -9.19 -9.23 15.40
C PRO A 101 -8.75 -10.69 15.65
N ARG A 102 -8.41 -11.43 14.59
CA ARG A 102 -7.94 -12.81 14.65
C ARG A 102 -6.93 -13.05 13.54
N SER A 103 -5.72 -13.48 13.87
CA SER A 103 -4.69 -13.86 12.87
C SER A 103 -4.63 -15.36 12.61
N ASP A 104 -5.06 -16.17 13.57
CA ASP A 104 -5.02 -17.62 13.48
C ASP A 104 -6.18 -18.20 12.66
N PRO A 105 -5.95 -18.97 11.59
CA PRO A 105 -7.03 -19.62 10.85
C PRO A 105 -7.53 -20.92 11.50
N ALA A 106 -6.82 -21.47 12.48
CA ALA A 106 -7.07 -22.81 13.03
C ALA A 106 -8.53 -22.99 13.45
N GLY A 107 -9.14 -24.08 12.98
CA GLY A 107 -10.50 -24.51 13.34
C GLY A 107 -11.63 -23.61 12.85
N THR A 108 -11.34 -22.57 12.07
CA THR A 108 -12.36 -21.64 11.53
C THR A 108 -12.23 -21.47 10.03
N ASN A 109 -11.06 -21.01 9.56
CA ASN A 109 -10.76 -20.83 8.14
C ASN A 109 -9.77 -21.88 7.61
N GLU A 110 -9.34 -22.80 8.47
CA GLU A 110 -8.42 -23.87 8.14
C GLU A 110 -8.82 -25.15 8.89
N LEU A 111 -8.68 -26.27 8.20
CA LEU A 111 -8.62 -27.62 8.74
C LEU A 111 -7.47 -28.32 8.00
N ALA A 112 -6.86 -29.31 8.65
CA ALA A 112 -5.84 -30.15 8.05
C ALA A 112 -6.23 -31.62 8.15
N VAL A 113 -5.74 -32.40 7.20
CA VAL A 113 -5.93 -33.85 7.16
C VAL A 113 -4.57 -34.50 6.96
N ASP A 114 -4.23 -35.47 7.80
CA ASP A 114 -2.99 -36.24 7.68
C ASP A 114 -3.10 -37.36 6.63
N GLU A 115 -2.01 -38.10 6.40
CA GLU A 115 -1.94 -39.18 5.43
C GLU A 115 -2.87 -40.37 5.73
N THR A 116 -3.31 -40.50 6.99
CA THR A 116 -4.22 -41.57 7.43
C THR A 116 -5.69 -41.14 7.38
N GLY A 117 -5.95 -39.86 7.12
CA GLY A 117 -7.29 -39.29 7.07
C GLY A 117 -7.75 -38.68 8.39
N HIS A 118 -6.90 -38.51 9.40
CA HIS A 118 -7.29 -37.82 10.63
C HIS A 118 -7.41 -36.32 10.41
N VAL A 119 -8.43 -35.72 11.00
CA VAL A 119 -8.76 -34.30 10.85
C VAL A 119 -8.23 -33.52 12.06
N TYR A 120 -7.59 -32.39 11.78
CA TYR A 120 -7.01 -31.47 12.77
C TYR A 120 -7.48 -30.03 12.50
N PRO A 121 -7.50 -29.16 13.53
CA PRO A 121 -7.88 -27.76 13.37
C PRO A 121 -6.88 -26.94 12.54
N SER A 122 -5.62 -27.38 12.41
CA SER A 122 -4.60 -26.71 11.60
C SER A 122 -3.47 -27.70 11.28
N TRP A 123 -2.78 -27.48 10.16
CA TRP A 123 -1.60 -28.27 9.81
C TRP A 123 -0.45 -28.09 10.82
N ARG A 124 -0.42 -26.96 11.54
CA ARG A 124 0.58 -26.72 12.62
C ARG A 124 0.31 -27.53 13.89
N LEU A 125 -0.90 -28.07 14.03
CA LEU A 125 -1.32 -28.91 15.16
C LEU A 125 -1.45 -30.38 14.78
N MET A 126 -1.17 -30.72 13.51
CA MET A 126 -1.24 -32.08 12.98
C MET A 126 -0.22 -33.00 13.67
N GLY A 127 -0.60 -34.28 13.86
CA GLY A 127 0.23 -35.29 14.52
C GLY A 127 0.21 -35.24 16.06
N ARG A 128 -0.56 -34.32 16.64
CA ARG A 128 -0.78 -34.22 18.09
C ARG A 128 -2.16 -34.79 18.43
N GLU A 129 -2.21 -35.96 19.07
CA GLU A 129 -3.47 -36.69 19.31
C GLU A 129 -4.48 -35.85 20.12
N GLU A 130 -4.01 -34.94 20.98
CA GLU A 130 -4.83 -34.01 21.74
C GLU A 130 -5.59 -32.97 20.87
N PHE A 131 -5.26 -32.85 19.58
CA PHE A 131 -5.95 -31.97 18.64
C PHE A 131 -6.68 -32.72 17.53
N ARG A 132 -6.71 -34.05 17.58
CA ARG A 132 -7.48 -34.85 16.62
C ARG A 132 -8.97 -34.60 16.82
N LEU A 133 -9.64 -34.17 15.75
CA LEU A 133 -11.08 -33.90 15.71
C LEU A 133 -11.88 -35.12 15.22
N GLY A 134 -11.26 -36.02 14.47
CA GLY A 134 -11.95 -37.18 13.89
C GLY A 134 -11.17 -37.81 12.76
N ALA A 135 -11.85 -38.56 11.90
CA ALA A 135 -11.28 -39.16 10.70
C ALA A 135 -12.24 -39.02 9.52
N LEU A 136 -11.71 -38.80 8.32
CA LEU A 136 -12.49 -38.64 7.10
C LEU A 136 -13.38 -39.85 6.80
N GLN A 137 -12.92 -41.05 7.15
CA GLN A 137 -13.65 -42.30 6.90
C GLN A 137 -14.95 -42.37 7.70
N ASP A 138 -14.99 -41.74 8.87
CA ASP A 138 -16.17 -41.70 9.72
C ASP A 138 -17.20 -40.67 9.23
N GLY A 139 -16.77 -39.72 8.39
CA GLY A 139 -17.61 -38.63 7.88
C GLY A 139 -18.09 -37.64 8.95
N ILE A 140 -17.55 -37.75 10.17
CA ILE A 140 -17.90 -36.91 11.32
C ILE A 140 -16.63 -36.36 11.99
N ILE A 141 -16.75 -35.16 12.54
CA ILE A 141 -15.72 -34.54 13.38
C ILE A 141 -16.35 -34.11 14.71
N ASP A 142 -15.51 -33.97 15.72
CA ASP A 142 -15.87 -33.44 17.02
C ASP A 142 -16.08 -31.93 16.93
N GLU A 143 -17.33 -31.53 16.67
CA GLU A 143 -17.72 -30.12 16.54
C GLU A 143 -17.55 -29.35 17.86
N GLU A 144 -17.68 -30.00 19.02
CA GLU A 144 -17.50 -29.36 20.32
C GLU A 144 -16.03 -28.96 20.52
N ARG A 145 -15.10 -29.87 20.21
CA ARG A 145 -13.66 -29.58 20.24
C ARG A 145 -13.24 -28.59 19.16
N LEU A 146 -13.92 -28.58 18.01
CA LEU A 146 -13.69 -27.57 16.98
C LEU A 146 -14.14 -26.19 17.43
N ALA A 147 -15.33 -26.08 18.04
CA ALA A 147 -15.90 -24.82 18.53
C ALA A 147 -15.00 -24.14 19.60
N GLU A 148 -14.15 -24.90 20.27
CA GLU A 148 -13.12 -24.35 21.15
C GLU A 148 -12.19 -23.35 20.46
N PHE A 149 -11.89 -23.57 19.18
CA PHE A 149 -11.03 -22.70 18.40
C PHE A 149 -11.71 -21.40 17.98
N GLU A 150 -13.04 -21.28 18.02
CA GLU A 150 -13.73 -20.00 17.77
C GLU A 150 -13.32 -18.92 18.78
N ASN A 151 -12.96 -19.35 19.99
CA ASN A 151 -12.54 -18.51 21.09
C ASN A 151 -11.04 -18.14 21.07
N VAL A 152 -10.36 -18.31 19.93
CA VAL A 152 -8.98 -17.86 19.72
C VAL A 152 -8.97 -16.52 18.96
N GLY A 153 -8.39 -15.49 19.54
CA GLY A 153 -8.28 -14.18 18.90
C GLY A 153 -8.18 -13.03 19.89
N SER A 154 -7.86 -11.85 19.37
CA SER A 154 -7.59 -10.67 20.20
C SER A 154 -8.82 -10.13 20.93
N VAL A 155 -10.02 -10.50 20.48
CA VAL A 155 -11.31 -10.10 21.06
C VAL A 155 -11.85 -11.10 22.07
N THR A 156 -11.37 -12.34 22.07
CA THR A 156 -11.81 -13.42 22.97
C THR A 156 -10.78 -13.73 24.05
N THR A 157 -9.50 -13.40 23.83
CA THR A 157 -8.43 -13.62 24.81
C THR A 157 -8.34 -12.46 25.82
N ALA A 158 -8.59 -12.74 27.10
CA ALA A 158 -8.62 -11.74 28.17
C ALA A 158 -7.34 -10.86 28.25
N ALA A 159 -6.17 -11.48 28.06
CA ALA A 159 -4.88 -10.76 28.05
C ALA A 159 -4.78 -9.71 26.93
N CYS A 160 -5.53 -9.88 25.83
CA CYS A 160 -5.54 -8.96 24.70
C CYS A 160 -6.49 -7.77 24.90
N MET A 161 -7.46 -7.85 25.81
CA MET A 161 -8.52 -6.83 25.98
C MET A 161 -8.00 -5.44 26.36
N ARG A 162 -6.81 -5.36 26.98
CA ARG A 162 -6.13 -4.10 27.31
C ARG A 162 -4.84 -3.88 26.52
N CYS A 163 -4.54 -4.75 25.55
CA CYS A 163 -3.32 -4.68 24.76
C CYS A 163 -3.50 -3.70 23.60
N TRP A 164 -2.59 -2.75 23.45
CA TRP A 164 -2.61 -1.78 22.35
C TRP A 164 -2.37 -2.43 20.98
N ALA A 165 -1.60 -3.52 20.93
CA ALA A 165 -1.23 -4.23 19.70
C ALA A 165 -2.28 -5.25 19.23
N ARG A 166 -3.39 -5.41 19.97
CA ARG A 166 -4.35 -6.51 19.79
C ARG A 166 -4.89 -6.63 18.36
N ASN A 167 -5.20 -5.50 17.73
CA ASN A 167 -5.75 -5.44 16.37
C ASN A 167 -4.66 -5.40 15.28
N LEU A 168 -3.38 -5.45 15.65
CA LEU A 168 -2.26 -5.54 14.71
C LEU A 168 -1.72 -6.97 14.63
N CYS A 169 -1.57 -7.64 15.79
CA CYS A 169 -1.10 -9.03 15.87
C CYS A 169 -2.23 -10.08 15.82
N GLY A 170 -3.48 -9.69 16.06
CA GLY A 170 -4.65 -10.57 15.96
C GLY A 170 -4.76 -11.66 17.03
N GLY A 171 -4.04 -11.51 18.15
CA GLY A 171 -4.06 -12.48 19.25
C GLY A 171 -3.02 -13.61 19.12
N GLY A 172 -2.26 -13.66 18.03
CA GLY A 172 -1.27 -14.71 17.77
C GLY A 172 -1.92 -16.05 17.38
N THR A 173 -1.09 -17.09 17.30
CA THR A 173 -1.47 -18.43 16.81
C THR A 173 -1.54 -19.45 17.95
N ALA A 174 -2.58 -20.28 17.93
CA ALA A 174 -2.86 -21.39 18.85
C ALA A 174 -1.69 -22.36 18.96
N ALA A 175 -1.05 -22.68 17.83
CA ALA A 175 0.12 -23.57 17.81
C ALA A 175 1.30 -23.00 18.61
N VAL A 176 1.56 -21.69 18.51
CA VAL A 176 2.63 -21.02 19.26
C VAL A 176 2.26 -20.93 20.74
N HIS A 177 1.03 -20.54 21.06
CA HIS A 177 0.58 -20.49 22.47
C HIS A 177 0.68 -21.85 23.14
N HIS A 178 0.21 -22.90 22.47
CA HIS A 178 0.31 -24.27 22.98
C HIS A 178 1.77 -24.71 23.14
N ALA A 179 2.63 -24.42 22.16
CA ALA A 179 4.04 -24.76 22.23
C ALA A 179 4.76 -24.09 23.42
N LEU A 180 4.41 -22.84 23.75
CA LEU A 180 5.06 -22.07 24.81
C LEU A 180 4.44 -22.26 26.21
N THR A 181 3.13 -22.52 26.30
CA THR A 181 2.42 -22.55 27.59
C THR A 181 1.71 -23.87 27.89
N GLY A 182 1.66 -24.80 26.93
CA GLY A 182 0.82 -26.00 26.99
C GLY A 182 -0.67 -25.72 26.79
N SER A 183 -1.08 -24.47 26.54
CA SER A 183 -2.47 -24.09 26.29
C SER A 183 -2.57 -23.22 25.04
N PHE A 184 -3.37 -23.65 24.07
CA PHE A 184 -3.60 -22.87 22.85
C PHE A 184 -4.41 -21.57 23.09
N ARG A 185 -5.01 -21.41 24.27
CA ARG A 185 -5.81 -20.24 24.66
C ARG A 185 -5.04 -19.25 25.53
N THR A 186 -3.90 -19.68 26.09
CA THR A 186 -3.13 -18.88 27.03
C THR A 186 -1.86 -18.38 26.36
N PRO A 187 -1.78 -17.09 26.01
CA PRO A 187 -0.58 -16.55 25.40
C PRO A 187 0.55 -16.42 26.42
N CYS A 188 1.79 -16.67 25.97
CA CYS A 188 2.98 -16.44 26.78
C CYS A 188 3.25 -14.93 26.93
N PRO A 189 3.48 -14.40 28.15
CA PRO A 189 3.81 -12.99 28.36
C PRO A 189 5.03 -12.50 27.59
N ASP A 190 6.11 -13.29 27.56
CA ASP A 190 7.37 -12.92 26.88
C ASP A 190 7.21 -12.89 25.37
N TRP A 191 6.46 -13.85 24.81
CA TRP A 191 6.02 -13.79 23.42
C TRP A 191 5.23 -12.51 23.12
N CYS A 192 4.27 -12.15 23.98
CA CYS A 192 3.47 -10.95 23.79
C CYS A 192 4.28 -9.66 23.92
N ASN A 193 5.30 -9.62 24.78
CA ASN A 193 6.25 -8.51 24.89
C ASN A 193 6.98 -8.32 23.57
N ALA A 194 7.61 -9.38 23.05
CA ALA A 194 8.33 -9.35 21.77
C ALA A 194 7.40 -8.98 20.60
N GLN A 195 6.16 -9.48 20.58
CA GLN A 195 5.18 -9.12 19.55
C GLN A 195 4.79 -7.63 19.61
N ARG A 196 4.64 -7.03 20.81
CA ARG A 196 4.39 -5.60 20.94
C ARG A 196 5.56 -4.77 20.40
N GLU A 197 6.79 -5.16 20.72
CA GLU A 197 7.98 -4.48 20.20
C GLU A 197 8.12 -4.65 18.69
N TRP A 198 7.79 -5.83 18.16
CA TRP A 198 7.72 -6.07 16.72
C TRP A 198 6.66 -5.18 16.05
N MET A 199 5.46 -5.06 16.60
CA MET A 199 4.44 -4.16 16.06
C MET A 199 4.93 -2.70 16.06
N ALA A 200 5.62 -2.26 17.12
CA ALA A 200 6.19 -0.91 17.18
C ALA A 200 7.29 -0.71 16.12
N ALA A 201 8.18 -1.69 15.96
CA ALA A 201 9.23 -1.67 14.94
C ALA A 201 8.67 -1.67 13.51
N ALA A 202 7.61 -2.44 13.26
CA ALA A 202 6.93 -2.48 11.97
C ALA A 202 6.25 -1.15 11.63
N VAL A 203 5.57 -0.52 12.60
CA VAL A 203 5.00 0.83 12.45
C VAL A 203 6.12 1.84 12.15
N SER A 204 7.22 1.77 12.88
CA SER A 204 8.40 2.62 12.64
C SER A 204 8.99 2.43 11.23
N ALA A 205 9.17 1.18 10.79
CA ALA A 205 9.65 0.88 9.45
C ALA A 205 8.66 1.36 8.37
N PHE A 206 7.35 1.23 8.60
CA PHE A 206 6.34 1.73 7.67
C PHE A 206 6.38 3.27 7.54
N ASN A 207 6.77 4.01 8.57
CA ASN A 207 6.92 5.46 8.50
C ASN A 207 7.96 5.91 7.45
N ILE A 208 8.91 5.05 7.05
CA ILE A 208 9.83 5.32 5.93
C ILE A 208 9.05 5.47 4.61
N LEU A 209 7.99 4.68 4.43
CA LEU A 209 7.12 4.73 3.25
C LEU A 209 6.11 5.87 3.33
N SER A 210 5.52 6.05 4.52
CA SER A 210 4.54 7.11 4.79
C SER A 210 5.15 8.50 4.58
N SER A 211 6.35 8.74 5.13
CA SER A 211 7.06 10.03 4.97
C SER A 211 7.51 10.30 3.54
N ALA A 212 7.72 9.26 2.74
CA ALA A 212 8.03 9.37 1.31
C ALA A 212 6.78 9.52 0.41
N GLY A 213 5.57 9.59 0.98
CA GLY A 213 4.32 9.73 0.21
C GLY A 213 3.97 8.52 -0.65
N VAL A 214 4.46 7.32 -0.28
CA VAL A 214 4.21 6.09 -1.05
C VAL A 214 2.76 5.63 -0.85
N ASN A 215 1.96 5.63 -1.91
CA ASN A 215 0.62 5.02 -1.88
C ASN A 215 0.73 3.49 -1.81
N PHE A 216 0.58 2.95 -0.61
CA PHE A 216 0.81 1.52 -0.37
C PHE A 216 -0.29 0.60 -0.93
N SER A 217 -1.52 1.11 -1.16
CA SER A 217 -2.59 0.34 -1.85
C SER A 217 -2.17 -0.21 -3.18
N ARG A 218 -1.47 0.63 -3.93
CA ARG A 218 -1.03 0.26 -5.26
C ARG A 218 0.17 -0.69 -5.22
N VAL A 219 1.11 -0.43 -4.32
CA VAL A 219 2.26 -1.32 -4.09
C VAL A 219 1.74 -2.71 -3.74
N TYR A 220 0.91 -2.82 -2.71
CA TYR A 220 0.39 -4.09 -2.20
C TYR A 220 -0.42 -4.88 -3.24
N ASN A 221 -1.28 -4.22 -4.03
CA ASN A 221 -2.00 -4.88 -5.12
C ASN A 221 -1.08 -5.38 -6.23
N THR A 222 0.00 -4.65 -6.52
CA THR A 222 1.02 -5.09 -7.50
C THR A 222 1.81 -6.29 -6.98
N LEU A 223 2.02 -6.39 -5.66
CA LEU A 223 2.65 -7.56 -5.01
C LEU A 223 1.80 -8.83 -5.09
N ALA A 224 0.50 -8.71 -5.33
CA ALA A 224 -0.41 -9.83 -5.51
C ALA A 224 -0.48 -10.33 -6.98
N SER A 225 -0.04 -9.51 -7.94
CA SER A 225 -0.11 -9.85 -9.37
C SER A 225 1.26 -10.25 -9.93
N SER A 226 1.34 -11.39 -10.60
CA SER A 226 2.55 -11.87 -11.28
C SER A 226 2.86 -11.11 -12.59
N ALA A 227 2.05 -10.12 -12.98
CA ALA A 227 2.18 -9.42 -14.26
C ALA A 227 3.00 -8.13 -14.13
N LYS A 228 4.18 -8.09 -14.77
CA LYS A 228 4.99 -6.86 -14.89
C LYS A 228 4.46 -5.96 -16.01
N PRO A 229 4.43 -4.62 -15.83
CA PRO A 229 4.72 -3.69 -16.92
C PRO A 229 6.23 -3.73 -17.22
N SER A 230 6.62 -3.78 -18.50
CA SER A 230 8.05 -3.93 -18.87
C SER A 230 8.86 -2.63 -18.64
N LEU A 231 10.10 -2.76 -18.15
CA LEU A 231 11.10 -1.67 -18.08
C LEU A 231 11.31 -0.95 -19.42
N PHE A 232 11.13 -1.67 -20.53
CA PHE A 232 11.22 -1.13 -21.89
C PHE A 232 10.03 -0.26 -22.30
N ALA A 233 8.89 -0.37 -21.60
CA ALA A 233 7.73 0.49 -21.77
C ALA A 233 7.90 1.79 -21.00
N LEU A 234 8.40 1.71 -19.75
CA LEU A 234 8.77 2.86 -18.92
C LEU A 234 9.86 3.72 -19.58
N ALA A 235 10.92 3.09 -20.11
CA ALA A 235 11.97 3.81 -20.83
C ALA A 235 11.45 4.47 -22.13
N ARG A 236 10.58 3.79 -22.90
CA ARG A 236 9.95 4.39 -24.09
C ARG A 236 9.01 5.56 -23.76
N ALA A 237 8.32 5.49 -22.62
CA ALA A 237 7.49 6.58 -22.13
C ALA A 237 8.36 7.80 -21.78
N ALA A 238 9.41 7.62 -20.98
CA ALA A 238 10.34 8.68 -20.60
C ALA A 238 11.02 9.36 -21.81
N PHE A 239 11.42 8.62 -22.84
CA PHE A 239 12.00 9.17 -24.07
C PHE A 239 10.99 9.93 -24.96
N ARG A 240 9.68 9.68 -24.79
CA ARG A 240 8.59 10.40 -25.51
C ARG A 240 8.04 11.59 -24.73
N MET A 241 8.40 11.72 -23.45
CA MET A 241 7.90 12.79 -22.59
C MET A 241 8.56 14.13 -22.94
N THR A 242 7.77 15.00 -23.56
CA THR A 242 8.11 16.42 -23.80
C THR A 242 8.04 17.27 -22.53
N VAL A 243 7.46 16.71 -21.46
CA VAL A 243 7.21 17.33 -20.15
C VAL A 243 7.78 16.41 -19.08
N GLY A 244 8.71 16.91 -18.26
CA GLY A 244 9.20 16.22 -17.07
C GLY A 244 8.28 16.43 -15.88
N MET A 245 8.43 15.62 -14.83
CA MET A 245 7.72 15.79 -13.57
C MET A 245 8.61 15.43 -12.38
N ARG A 246 8.39 16.07 -11.24
CA ARG A 246 8.97 15.66 -9.96
C ARG A 246 8.06 16.03 -8.78
N PRO A 247 8.21 15.39 -7.62
CA PRO A 247 7.58 15.85 -6.38
C PRO A 247 7.96 17.29 -6.03
N ILE A 248 7.12 17.95 -5.25
CA ILE A 248 7.41 19.27 -4.68
C ILE A 248 8.58 19.16 -3.70
N GLU A 249 9.48 20.14 -3.74
CA GLU A 249 10.61 20.28 -2.82
C GLU A 249 10.47 21.59 -2.02
N GLU A 250 11.13 21.67 -0.86
CA GLU A 250 11.13 22.87 -0.01
C GLU A 250 11.59 24.13 -0.77
N ALA A 251 12.54 23.97 -1.70
CA ALA A 251 13.06 25.06 -2.54
C ALA A 251 11.99 25.69 -3.46
N ASP A 252 10.88 24.99 -3.73
CA ASP A 252 9.80 25.47 -4.58
C ASP A 252 8.84 26.40 -3.84
N ALA A 253 8.88 26.45 -2.50
CA ALA A 253 7.88 27.11 -1.68
C ALA A 253 7.67 28.58 -2.05
N ALA A 254 8.74 29.33 -2.29
CA ALA A 254 8.66 30.73 -2.70
C ALA A 254 8.00 30.91 -4.08
N MET A 255 8.19 29.96 -4.99
CA MET A 255 7.52 29.97 -6.30
C MET A 255 6.05 29.58 -6.16
N LEU A 256 5.76 28.52 -5.41
CA LEU A 256 4.41 28.00 -5.21
C LEU A 256 3.52 29.03 -4.51
N ALA A 257 4.01 29.70 -3.47
CA ALA A 257 3.27 30.79 -2.82
C ALA A 257 2.91 31.91 -3.82
N ARG A 258 3.80 32.25 -4.78
CA ARG A 258 3.47 33.23 -5.84
C ARG A 258 2.49 32.70 -6.89
N TRP A 259 2.41 31.39 -7.07
CA TRP A 259 1.50 30.78 -8.04
C TRP A 259 0.11 30.59 -7.46
N GLU A 260 0.03 30.28 -6.18
CA GLU A 260 -1.20 30.05 -5.43
C GLU A 260 -1.87 31.35 -5.00
N ASN A 261 -1.09 32.31 -4.47
CA ASN A 261 -1.65 33.57 -3.97
C ASN A 261 -2.36 34.33 -5.10
N TRP A 262 -3.64 34.64 -4.88
CA TRP A 262 -4.52 35.33 -5.82
C TRP A 262 -4.84 34.58 -7.11
N SER A 263 -4.65 33.25 -7.12
CA SER A 263 -5.01 32.42 -8.26
C SER A 263 -6.40 31.81 -8.06
N ASP A 264 -7.34 32.22 -8.91
CA ASP A 264 -8.71 31.72 -8.92
C ASP A 264 -8.86 30.41 -9.74
N ALA A 265 -7.76 29.73 -10.04
CA ALA A 265 -7.76 28.46 -10.78
C ALA A 265 -8.40 27.34 -9.93
N ALA A 266 -9.19 26.47 -10.55
CA ALA A 266 -9.84 25.35 -9.84
C ALA A 266 -8.84 24.49 -9.05
N TYR A 267 -7.59 24.41 -9.51
CA TYR A 267 -6.50 23.74 -8.82
C TYR A 267 -6.34 24.17 -7.35
N PHE A 268 -6.43 25.48 -7.10
CA PHE A 268 -6.20 26.06 -5.77
C PHE A 268 -7.49 26.26 -5.01
N VAL A 269 -8.61 26.60 -5.68
CA VAL A 269 -9.84 27.01 -4.99
C VAL A 269 -10.88 25.90 -4.82
N TYR A 270 -10.80 24.84 -5.63
CA TYR A 270 -11.72 23.69 -5.54
C TYR A 270 -11.08 22.55 -4.74
N ASP A 271 -10.60 22.88 -3.54
CA ASP A 271 -10.07 21.91 -2.58
C ASP A 271 -10.52 22.24 -1.16
N GLU A 272 -10.77 21.23 -0.33
CA GLU A 272 -11.28 21.39 1.04
C GLU A 272 -10.29 22.10 1.97
N SER A 273 -9.01 22.08 1.61
CA SER A 273 -7.92 22.74 2.34
C SER A 273 -7.40 24.01 1.66
N ALA A 274 -8.11 24.49 0.63
CA ALA A 274 -7.76 25.68 -0.13
C ALA A 274 -7.68 26.92 0.75
N VAL A 275 -6.52 27.58 0.77
CA VAL A 275 -6.35 28.91 1.36
C VAL A 275 -5.85 29.83 0.26
N LEU A 276 -6.61 30.88 -0.08
CA LEU A 276 -6.23 31.85 -1.13
C LEU A 276 -4.93 32.64 -0.84
N MET A 277 -4.40 32.45 0.37
CA MET A 277 -3.17 33.05 0.87
C MET A 277 -2.32 31.96 1.52
N ALA A 278 -1.35 31.44 0.77
CA ALA A 278 -0.29 30.59 1.28
C ALA A 278 0.95 31.43 1.59
N THR A 279 1.52 31.25 2.78
CA THR A 279 2.84 31.78 3.08
C THR A 279 3.92 30.87 2.51
N ARG A 280 5.14 31.40 2.40
CA ARG A 280 6.31 30.58 2.06
C ARG A 280 6.47 29.43 3.06
N TYR A 281 6.29 29.70 4.35
CA TYR A 281 6.41 28.70 5.40
C TYR A 281 5.37 27.59 5.23
N ASP A 282 4.13 27.92 4.88
CA ASP A 282 3.07 26.91 4.64
C ASP A 282 3.46 25.95 3.52
N ARG A 283 4.04 26.46 2.42
CA ARG A 283 4.51 25.62 1.30
C ARG A 283 5.80 24.86 1.60
N GLU A 284 6.68 25.38 2.44
CA GLU A 284 7.84 24.63 2.99
C GLU A 284 7.33 23.45 3.85
N MET A 285 6.33 23.69 4.69
CA MET A 285 5.73 22.65 5.52
C MET A 285 4.96 21.62 4.69
N ASP A 286 4.23 22.01 3.65
CA ASP A 286 3.54 21.07 2.74
C ASP A 286 4.53 20.16 1.99
N ALA A 287 5.71 20.68 1.63
CA ALA A 287 6.77 19.90 0.98
C ALA A 287 7.41 18.87 1.93
N LEU A 288 7.62 19.25 3.20
CA LEU A 288 8.20 18.40 4.24
C LEU A 288 7.18 17.40 4.83
N HIS A 289 5.89 17.74 4.75
CA HIS A 289 4.79 16.96 5.33
C HIS A 289 3.67 16.78 4.30
N PRO A 290 3.91 16.01 3.22
CA PRO A 290 2.92 15.81 2.16
C PRO A 290 1.60 15.29 2.74
N ARG A 291 0.50 15.98 2.42
CA ARG A 291 -0.81 15.71 3.02
C ARG A 291 -1.46 14.47 2.42
N GLY A 292 -1.61 13.42 3.23
CA GLY A 292 -2.56 12.32 2.99
C GLY A 292 -2.33 11.50 1.72
N ILE A 293 -3.41 11.31 0.94
CA ILE A 293 -3.47 10.45 -0.26
C ILE A 293 -3.16 11.19 -1.57
N ASP A 294 -2.92 12.50 -1.51
CA ASP A 294 -2.72 13.34 -2.68
C ASP A 294 -1.31 13.23 -3.20
N HIS A 295 -1.18 13.04 -4.51
CA HIS A 295 0.11 13.07 -5.18
C HIS A 295 0.26 14.38 -5.96
N GLU A 296 1.00 15.33 -5.40
CA GLU A 296 1.27 16.63 -6.01
C GLU A 296 2.65 16.65 -6.69
N LEU A 297 2.68 17.07 -7.95
CA LEU A 297 3.84 17.05 -8.83
C LEU A 297 4.03 18.40 -9.52
N ILE A 298 5.27 18.82 -9.66
CA ILE A 298 5.68 19.94 -10.49
C ILE A 298 5.95 19.45 -11.91
N LEU A 299 5.39 20.16 -12.89
CA LEU A 299 5.61 19.94 -14.31
C LEU A 299 6.79 20.77 -14.79
N LEU A 300 7.75 20.10 -15.43
CA LEU A 300 9.00 20.68 -15.90
C LEU A 300 9.05 20.71 -17.43
N ARG A 301 9.55 21.81 -17.98
CA ARG A 301 9.94 21.86 -19.40
C ARG A 301 11.21 21.03 -19.60
N LYS A 302 11.56 20.76 -20.86
CA LYS A 302 12.86 20.13 -21.21
C LYS A 302 14.07 20.88 -20.65
N SER A 303 13.96 22.20 -20.46
CA SER A 303 15.01 23.02 -19.85
C SER A 303 15.12 22.86 -18.33
N GLY A 304 14.26 22.06 -17.69
CA GLY A 304 14.16 21.95 -16.23
C GLY A 304 13.34 23.07 -15.57
N ALA A 305 12.86 24.05 -16.33
CA ALA A 305 12.06 25.13 -15.78
C ALA A 305 10.64 24.65 -15.39
N PRO A 306 10.17 24.94 -14.17
CA PRO A 306 8.81 24.62 -13.75
C PRO A 306 7.81 25.50 -14.51
N PHE A 307 6.71 24.90 -15.00
CA PHE A 307 5.67 25.62 -15.73
C PHE A 307 4.24 25.26 -15.34
N GLY A 308 4.05 24.29 -14.45
CA GLY A 308 2.73 23.91 -13.98
C GLY A 308 2.77 22.89 -12.85
N LEU A 309 1.59 22.50 -12.39
CA LEU A 309 1.34 21.57 -11.31
C LEU A 309 0.30 20.52 -11.73
N LEU A 310 0.46 19.32 -11.18
CA LEU A 310 -0.47 18.22 -11.32
C LEU A 310 -0.70 17.60 -9.94
N LYS A 311 -1.95 17.56 -9.49
CA LYS A 311 -2.36 16.86 -8.27
C LYS A 311 -3.30 15.72 -8.65
N ILE A 312 -3.07 14.53 -8.11
CA ILE A 312 -3.94 13.36 -8.30
C ILE A 312 -4.40 12.86 -6.94
N ARG A 313 -5.71 12.79 -6.75
CA ARG A 313 -6.39 12.31 -5.54
C ARG A 313 -7.24 11.08 -5.89
N PRO A 314 -6.95 9.89 -5.36
CA PRO A 314 -7.85 8.74 -5.50
C PRO A 314 -9.24 9.05 -4.93
N GLU A 315 -10.31 8.64 -5.62
CA GLU A 315 -11.66 8.77 -5.09
C GLU A 315 -12.09 7.47 -4.36
N GLN A 316 -13.18 7.53 -3.58
CA GLN A 316 -13.69 6.36 -2.86
C GLN A 316 -14.10 5.21 -3.78
N THR A 317 -14.46 5.52 -5.03
CA THR A 317 -14.82 4.50 -6.03
C THR A 317 -13.54 3.87 -6.60
N PRO A 318 -13.37 2.53 -6.50
CA PRO A 318 -12.18 1.85 -6.99
C PRO A 318 -11.90 2.13 -8.47
N GLY A 319 -10.64 2.42 -8.80
CA GLY A 319 -10.21 2.71 -10.17
C GLY A 319 -10.61 4.09 -10.68
N THR A 320 -11.01 5.01 -9.80
CA THR A 320 -11.30 6.41 -10.17
C THR A 320 -10.44 7.38 -9.37
N ALA A 321 -10.06 8.50 -9.99
CA ALA A 321 -9.30 9.55 -9.33
C ALA A 321 -9.73 10.93 -9.82
N ARG A 322 -9.59 11.91 -8.94
CA ARG A 322 -9.69 13.33 -9.28
C ARG A 322 -8.31 13.86 -9.60
N ALA A 323 -8.15 14.50 -10.75
CA ALA A 323 -6.92 15.17 -11.14
C ALA A 323 -7.15 16.68 -11.17
N PHE A 324 -6.17 17.44 -10.70
CA PHE A 324 -6.14 18.90 -10.77
C PHE A 324 -4.91 19.30 -11.57
N VAL A 325 -5.10 20.23 -12.50
CA VAL A 325 -4.03 20.67 -13.40
C VAL A 325 -3.97 22.18 -13.40
N TYR A 326 -2.78 22.72 -13.17
CA TYR A 326 -2.51 24.15 -13.27
C TYR A 326 -1.31 24.37 -14.18
N LEU A 327 -1.44 25.22 -15.20
CA LEU A 327 -0.30 25.70 -15.99
C LEU A 327 -0.17 27.20 -15.75
N ARG A 328 1.05 27.65 -15.47
CA ARG A 328 1.31 29.04 -15.09
C ARG A 328 0.94 30.02 -16.20
N ASN A 329 1.22 29.67 -17.45
CA ASN A 329 0.89 30.50 -18.60
C ASN A 329 -0.24 29.85 -19.39
N GLU A 330 -1.30 30.62 -19.66
CA GLU A 330 -2.44 30.12 -20.42
C GLU A 330 -2.08 29.61 -21.83
N ALA A 331 -1.04 30.15 -22.45
CA ALA A 331 -0.57 29.71 -23.76
C ALA A 331 -0.10 28.24 -23.77
N ASP A 332 0.34 27.71 -22.61
CA ASP A 332 0.79 26.33 -22.51
C ASP A 332 -0.36 25.33 -22.67
N TYR A 333 -1.60 25.70 -22.36
CA TYR A 333 -2.80 24.88 -22.62
C TYR A 333 -3.06 24.68 -24.14
N ALA A 334 -2.58 25.60 -24.98
CA ALA A 334 -2.70 25.48 -26.43
C ALA A 334 -1.54 24.69 -27.07
N ALA A 335 -0.45 24.43 -26.33
CA ALA A 335 0.76 23.84 -26.90
C ALA A 335 0.63 22.31 -27.13
N ASP A 336 0.82 21.88 -28.38
CA ASP A 336 0.75 20.46 -28.75
C ASP A 336 1.79 19.57 -28.07
N SER A 337 2.96 20.12 -27.73
CA SER A 337 3.97 19.42 -26.95
C SER A 337 3.49 19.14 -25.52
N VAL A 338 2.75 20.07 -24.91
CA VAL A 338 2.19 19.94 -23.56
C VAL A 338 1.03 18.94 -23.58
N ARG A 339 0.12 19.04 -24.55
CA ARG A 339 -1.00 18.10 -24.73
C ARG A 339 -0.53 16.66 -24.88
N ARG A 340 0.46 16.41 -25.75
CA ARG A 340 1.04 15.07 -25.93
C ARG A 340 1.72 14.55 -24.65
N GLY A 341 2.43 15.43 -23.94
CA GLY A 341 3.04 15.12 -22.65
C GLY A 341 1.97 14.69 -21.64
N PHE A 342 0.93 15.49 -21.46
CA PHE A 342 -0.16 15.20 -20.53
C PHE A 342 -0.91 13.90 -20.84
N ARG A 343 -1.19 13.62 -22.11
CA ARG A 343 -1.80 12.35 -22.52
C ARG A 343 -0.94 11.15 -22.11
N ALA A 344 0.38 11.25 -22.32
CA ALA A 344 1.30 10.21 -21.87
C ALA A 344 1.32 10.07 -20.34
N ILE A 345 1.27 11.18 -19.60
CA ILE A 345 1.23 11.18 -18.13
C ILE A 345 -0.05 10.51 -17.61
N LEU A 346 -1.22 10.89 -18.14
CA LEU A 346 -2.51 10.32 -17.72
C LEU A 346 -2.61 8.83 -18.09
N LYS A 347 -2.08 8.44 -19.25
CA LYS A 347 -2.04 7.04 -19.67
C LYS A 347 -1.11 6.20 -18.79
N GLU A 348 0.07 6.74 -18.47
CA GLU A 348 1.00 6.09 -17.56
C GLU A 348 0.36 5.99 -16.19
N ALA A 349 -0.13 7.08 -15.59
CA ALA A 349 -0.84 7.10 -14.31
C ALA A 349 -2.01 6.10 -14.28
N GLY A 350 -2.77 6.00 -15.37
CA GLY A 350 -3.81 4.99 -15.58
C GLY A 350 -3.32 3.55 -15.49
N ALA A 351 -2.35 3.20 -16.34
CA ALA A 351 -1.77 1.85 -16.42
C ALA A 351 -1.06 1.45 -15.12
N GLN A 352 -0.45 2.44 -14.48
CA GLN A 352 0.28 2.29 -13.25
C GLN A 352 -0.67 2.07 -12.06
N GLN A 353 -1.68 2.92 -11.88
CA GLN A 353 -2.53 2.97 -10.69
C GLN A 353 -3.84 2.16 -10.81
N SER A 354 -4.00 1.34 -11.86
CA SER A 354 -5.28 0.66 -12.19
C SER A 354 -6.46 1.62 -12.28
N LEU A 355 -6.20 2.88 -12.65
CA LEU A 355 -7.24 3.89 -12.81
C LEU A 355 -7.89 3.73 -14.18
N ARG A 356 -9.21 3.65 -14.16
CA ARG A 356 -10.09 3.54 -15.34
C ARG A 356 -10.57 4.90 -15.81
N SER A 357 -10.74 5.84 -14.88
CA SER A 357 -11.24 7.17 -15.20
C SER A 357 -10.70 8.27 -14.29
N PHE A 358 -10.63 9.48 -14.85
CA PHE A 358 -10.29 10.70 -14.16
C PHE A 358 -11.45 11.70 -14.22
N THR A 359 -11.65 12.43 -13.12
CA THR A 359 -12.47 13.65 -13.09
C THR A 359 -11.55 14.86 -12.90
N VAL A 360 -11.80 15.94 -13.66
CA VAL A 360 -11.01 17.17 -13.59
C VAL A 360 -11.97 18.35 -13.43
N PRO A 361 -11.88 19.11 -12.33
CA PRO A 361 -12.67 20.31 -12.11
C PRO A 361 -12.08 21.49 -12.86
N ALA A 362 -12.94 22.35 -13.41
CA ALA A 362 -12.56 23.62 -14.03
C ALA A 362 -13.59 24.70 -13.68
N MET A 363 -13.10 25.89 -13.33
CA MET A 363 -13.96 27.05 -13.12
C MET A 363 -14.51 27.57 -14.46
N LYS A 364 -15.67 28.23 -14.43
CA LYS A 364 -16.31 28.78 -15.65
C LYS A 364 -15.44 29.77 -16.43
N TRP A 365 -14.51 30.47 -15.76
CA TRP A 365 -13.60 31.42 -16.39
C TRP A 365 -12.36 30.76 -17.00
N GLU A 366 -12.05 29.50 -16.68
CA GLU A 366 -10.88 28.77 -17.18
C GLU A 366 -11.12 28.19 -18.59
N LYS A 367 -11.53 29.03 -19.54
CA LYS A 367 -11.97 28.61 -20.89
C LYS A 367 -10.89 27.84 -21.66
N LYS A 368 -9.64 28.32 -21.65
CA LYS A 368 -8.51 27.66 -22.33
C LYS A 368 -8.16 26.32 -21.68
N PHE A 369 -8.34 26.19 -20.37
CA PHE A 369 -8.13 24.94 -19.68
C PHE A 369 -9.24 23.93 -20.03
N ALA A 370 -10.50 24.37 -20.07
CA ALA A 370 -11.60 23.53 -20.55
C ALA A 370 -11.36 23.04 -22.00
N GLU A 371 -10.95 23.93 -22.91
CA GLU A 371 -10.56 23.56 -24.28
C GLU A 371 -9.42 22.54 -24.32
N PHE A 372 -8.44 22.69 -23.43
CA PHE A 372 -7.34 21.73 -23.27
C PHE A 372 -7.83 20.35 -22.82
N LEU A 373 -8.73 20.28 -21.85
CA LEU A 373 -9.32 19.01 -21.40
C LEU A 373 -10.09 18.31 -22.53
N LEU A 374 -10.90 19.07 -23.28
CA LEU A 374 -11.61 18.54 -24.44
C LEU A 374 -10.64 18.01 -25.51
N ALA A 375 -9.57 18.75 -25.80
CA ALA A 375 -8.54 18.32 -26.76
C ALA A 375 -7.76 17.08 -26.31
N LEU A 376 -7.63 16.86 -24.99
CA LEU A 376 -7.03 15.65 -24.44
C LEU A 376 -7.92 14.42 -24.62
N GLY A 377 -9.24 14.60 -24.78
CA GLY A 377 -10.22 13.52 -24.91
C GLY A 377 -11.18 13.42 -23.72
N PHE A 378 -11.19 14.42 -22.83
CA PHE A 378 -12.20 14.51 -21.77
C PHE A 378 -13.52 15.03 -22.35
N SER A 379 -14.61 14.69 -21.69
CA SER A 379 -15.95 15.24 -21.96
C SER A 379 -16.53 15.87 -20.70
N LYS A 380 -17.28 16.96 -20.85
CA LYS A 380 -17.99 17.56 -19.72
C LYS A 380 -19.02 16.57 -19.18
N ALA A 381 -18.83 16.13 -17.94
CA ALA A 381 -19.68 15.15 -17.26
C ALA A 381 -20.85 15.81 -16.51
N GLY A 382 -20.65 17.05 -16.05
CA GLY A 382 -21.68 17.81 -15.35
C GLY A 382 -21.17 19.12 -14.79
N THR A 383 -22.04 19.85 -14.10
CA THR A 383 -21.73 21.08 -13.40
C THR A 383 -22.18 20.93 -11.96
N GLN A 384 -21.26 21.10 -11.01
CA GLN A 384 -21.61 21.26 -9.61
C GLN A 384 -21.99 22.70 -9.37
N ARG A 385 -23.24 22.93 -8.97
CA ARG A 385 -23.76 24.26 -8.73
C ARG A 385 -23.33 24.78 -7.37
N GLU A 386 -22.95 26.05 -7.31
CA GLU A 386 -22.61 26.75 -6.06
C GLU A 386 -21.55 25.99 -5.22
N ALA A 387 -20.59 25.35 -5.90
CA ALA A 387 -19.65 24.42 -5.28
C ALA A 387 -18.42 25.10 -4.65
N VAL A 388 -18.12 26.35 -5.03
CA VAL A 388 -16.98 27.12 -4.51
C VAL A 388 -17.46 28.49 -4.05
N TYR A 389 -17.14 28.88 -2.82
CA TYR A 389 -17.36 30.25 -2.35
C TYR A 389 -16.09 31.08 -2.52
N LEU A 390 -16.14 32.09 -3.39
CA LEU A 390 -14.99 32.92 -3.75
C LEU A 390 -15.44 34.36 -4.04
N HIS A 391 -14.68 35.34 -3.55
CA HIS A 391 -14.97 36.77 -3.73
C HIS A 391 -16.39 37.19 -3.31
N GLY A 392 -16.92 36.60 -2.23
CA GLY A 392 -18.23 36.96 -1.68
C GLY A 392 -19.44 36.28 -2.35
N HIS A 393 -19.22 35.37 -3.30
CA HIS A 393 -20.28 34.70 -4.03
C HIS A 393 -20.00 33.19 -4.21
N TYR A 394 -21.06 32.41 -4.37
CA TYR A 394 -20.94 31.01 -4.77
C TYR A 394 -20.80 30.89 -6.29
N HIS A 395 -19.90 30.01 -6.73
CA HIS A 395 -19.59 29.75 -8.13
C HIS A 395 -19.79 28.28 -8.46
N ASP A 396 -20.22 28.04 -9.68
CA ASP A 396 -20.34 26.69 -10.24
C ASP A 396 -18.98 26.17 -10.72
N VAL A 397 -18.80 24.86 -10.63
CA VAL A 397 -17.62 24.15 -11.11
C VAL A 397 -18.02 23.11 -12.15
N ASP A 398 -17.41 23.17 -13.32
CA ASP A 398 -17.60 22.18 -14.36
C ASP A 398 -16.69 20.98 -14.13
N LEU A 399 -17.24 19.77 -14.19
CA LEU A 399 -16.48 18.53 -14.08
C LEU A 399 -16.32 17.89 -15.45
N TYR A 400 -15.06 17.61 -15.81
CA TYR A 400 -14.69 16.92 -17.03
C TYR A 400 -14.25 15.50 -16.70
N ALA A 401 -14.80 14.50 -17.38
CA ALA A 401 -14.45 13.10 -17.19
C ALA A 401 -13.70 12.53 -18.41
N GLY A 402 -12.67 11.73 -18.15
CA GLY A 402 -11.87 11.05 -19.18
C GLY A 402 -11.59 9.61 -18.78
N CYS A 403 -11.58 8.70 -19.76
CA CYS A 403 -11.28 7.28 -19.54
C CYS A 403 -9.89 6.94 -20.07
N THR A 404 -9.11 6.18 -19.31
CA THR A 404 -7.71 5.86 -19.63
C THR A 404 -7.53 5.03 -20.90
N GLU A 405 -8.57 4.35 -21.38
CA GLU A 405 -8.56 3.63 -22.66
C GLU A 405 -8.78 4.54 -23.87
N LYS A 406 -9.44 5.69 -23.67
CA LYS A 406 -9.78 6.67 -24.73
C LYS A 406 -8.81 7.86 -24.78
N LEU A 407 -8.02 8.05 -23.73
CA LEU A 407 -6.92 9.02 -23.63
C LEU A 407 -5.66 8.44 -24.31
#